data_AF-A0A954XZF2-F1
#
_entry.id   AF-A0A954XZF2-F1
#
_cell.length_a   1.000
_cell.length_b   1.000
_cell.length_c   1.000
_cell.angle_alpha   90.00
_cell.angle_beta   90.00
_cell.angle_gamma   90.00
#
_symmetry.space_group_name_H-M   'P 1'
#
loop_
_entity.id
_entity.type
_entity.pdbx_description
1 polymer ?
#
loop_
_entity_poly.entity_id
_entity_poly.type
_entity_poly.pdbx_seq_one_letter_code
_entity_poly.pdbx_strand_id
1 'polypeptide(L)' 'MSSRDSGNACDRVASRHEQAQDEFARLLAAVGVRGFHGTATIAVSLQDGHIQNLRVSTERLVR' A
#
# COMPACT_ATOMS: atom_id res chain seq x y z
N MET A 1 -5.33 -40.16 19.47
CA MET A 1 -5.23 -39.74 18.07
C MET A 1 -5.41 -38.24 18.03
N SER A 2 -4.30 -37.49 18.11
CA SER A 2 -4.31 -36.02 18.15
C SER A 2 -4.10 -35.49 16.73
N SER A 3 -5.17 -35.05 16.10
CA SER A 3 -5.11 -34.32 14.84
C SER A 3 -4.47 -32.96 15.12
N ARG A 4 -3.22 -32.81 14.70
CA ARG A 4 -2.55 -31.51 14.62
C ARG A 4 -3.09 -30.83 13.36
N ASP A 5 -4.09 -29.99 13.55
CA ASP A 5 -4.50 -28.99 12.57
C ASP A 5 -3.40 -27.91 12.54
N SER A 6 -2.31 -28.22 11.84
CA SER A 6 -1.29 -27.23 11.49
C SER A 6 -1.87 -26.39 10.35
N GLY A 7 -2.73 -25.45 10.71
CA GLY A 7 -3.12 -24.34 9.85
C GLY A 7 -1.86 -23.67 9.31
N ASN A 8 -1.61 -23.87 8.02
CA ASN A 8 -0.47 -23.35 7.31
C ASN A 8 -0.63 -21.82 7.26
N ALA A 9 -0.09 -21.14 8.27
CA ALA A 9 0.17 -19.70 8.29
C ALA A 9 1.24 -19.40 7.24
N CYS A 10 0.87 -19.57 5.97
CA CYS A 10 1.63 -19.10 4.85
C CYS A 10 1.41 -17.58 4.83
N ASP A 11 2.25 -16.90 5.61
CA ASP A 11 2.60 -15.50 5.50
C ASP A 11 2.93 -15.24 4.03
N ARG A 12 1.89 -14.97 3.23
CA ARG A 12 2.04 -14.47 1.87
C ARG A 12 2.63 -13.09 2.06
N VAL A 13 3.95 -13.01 1.99
CA VAL A 13 4.66 -11.76 1.76
C VAL A 13 4.03 -11.18 0.49
N ALA A 14 3.05 -10.30 0.66
CA ALA A 14 2.31 -9.71 -0.44
C ALA A 14 3.34 -9.16 -1.43
N SER A 15 3.18 -9.50 -2.71
CA SER A 15 4.15 -9.10 -3.72
C SER A 15 4.29 -7.58 -3.69
N ARG A 16 5.48 -7.04 -4.03
CA ARG A 16 5.68 -5.58 -4.08
C ARG A 16 4.63 -4.87 -4.94
N HIS A 17 4.06 -5.57 -5.92
CA HIS A 17 2.94 -5.11 -6.73
C HIS A 17 1.63 -5.00 -5.93
N GLU A 18 1.27 -6.03 -5.16
CA GLU A 18 0.10 -6.00 -4.27
C GLU A 18 0.25 -4.89 -3.22
N GLN A 19 1.45 -4.74 -2.62
CA GLN A 19 1.72 -3.66 -1.67
C GLN A 19 1.53 -2.27 -2.31
N ALA A 20 1.99 -2.07 -3.55
CA ALA A 20 1.81 -0.81 -4.26
C ALA A 20 0.35 -0.52 -4.61
N GLN A 21 -0.41 -1.55 -4.97
CA GLN A 21 -1.84 -1.43 -5.24
C GLN A 21 -2.63 -1.07 -3.97
N ASP A 22 -2.32 -1.72 -2.85
CA ASP A 22 -2.94 -1.44 -1.56
C ASP A 22 -2.64 -0.02 -1.09
N GLU A 23 -1.39 0.43 -1.17
CA GLU A 23 -1.01 1.80 -0.80
C GLU A 23 -1.65 2.84 -1.71
N PHE A 24 -1.77 2.56 -3.00
CA PHE A 24 -2.49 3.44 -3.92
C PHE A 24 -3.98 3.54 -3.56
N ALA A 25 -4.63 2.41 -3.25
CA ALA A 25 -6.02 2.39 -2.83
C ALA A 25 -6.23 3.17 -1.52
N ARG A 26 -5.31 3.01 -0.56
CA ARG A 26 -5.31 3.75 0.72
C ARG A 26 -5.15 5.26 0.49
N LEU A 27 -4.22 5.65 -0.38
CA LEU A 27 -4.01 7.06 -0.72
C LEU A 27 -5.25 7.69 -1.33
N LEU A 28 -5.88 6.99 -2.29
CA LEU A 28 -7.12 7.45 -2.92
C LEU A 28 -8.27 7.55 -1.91
N ALA A 29 -8.41 6.57 -1.02
CA ALA A 29 -9.41 6.63 0.05
C ALA A 29 -9.16 7.83 0.99
N ALA A 30 -7.90 8.12 1.31
CA ALA A 30 -7.52 9.22 2.19
C ALA A 30 -7.76 10.60 1.57
N VAL A 31 -7.52 10.79 0.28
CA VAL A 31 -7.78 12.08 -0.41
C VAL A 31 -9.19 12.24 -0.94
N GLY A 32 -9.90 11.13 -1.16
CA GLY A 32 -11.28 11.13 -1.66
C GLY A 32 -12.32 11.55 -0.62
N VAL A 33 -11.92 11.77 0.63
CA VAL A 33 -12.84 12.24 1.68
C VAL A 33 -13.23 13.70 1.45
N ARG A 34 -14.51 14.01 1.71
CA ARG A 34 -15.02 15.38 1.62
C ARG A 34 -14.25 16.29 2.59
N GLY A 35 -13.74 17.42 2.08
CA GLY A 35 -12.98 18.38 2.87
C GLY A 35 -11.47 18.11 2.95
N PHE A 36 -10.94 17.16 2.17
CA PHE A 36 -9.50 17.08 1.95
C PHE A 36 -9.05 18.28 1.10
N HIS A 37 -8.18 19.10 1.68
CA HIS A 37 -7.49 20.20 1.00
C HIS A 37 -6.00 19.92 1.13
N GLY A 38 -5.35 19.59 0.03
CA GLY A 38 -3.97 19.15 0.04
C GLY A 38 -3.57 18.44 -1.25
N THR A 39 -2.36 17.94 -1.27
CA THR A 39 -1.76 17.18 -2.37
C THR A 39 -1.34 15.82 -1.87
N ALA A 40 -1.63 14.76 -2.63
CA ALA A 40 -1.08 13.44 -2.38
C ALA A 40 -0.19 13.04 -3.55
N THR A 41 0.97 12.49 -3.21
CA THR A 41 1.99 12.06 -4.16
C THR A 41 2.35 10.61 -3.87
N ILE A 42 2.27 9.78 -4.90
CA ILE A 42 2.84 8.43 -4.89
C ILE A 42 4.01 8.40 -5.87
N ALA A 43 5.17 7.94 -5.40
CA ALA A 43 6.36 7.79 -6.21
C ALA A 43 6.76 6.31 -6.22
N VAL A 44 6.80 5.74 -7.43
CA VAL A 44 7.19 4.35 -7.65
C VAL A 44 8.52 4.34 -8.40
N SER A 45 9.53 3.67 -7.84
CA SER A 45 10.79 3.42 -8.52
C SER A 45 10.81 2.01 -9.07
N LEU A 46 10.92 1.90 -10.39
CA LEU A 46 10.97 0.65 -11.14
C LEU A 46 12.39 0.42 -11.64
N GLN A 47 12.87 -0.81 -11.53
CA GLN A 47 14.12 -1.24 -12.13
C GLN A 47 13.93 -2.64 -12.68
N ASP A 48 14.28 -2.86 -13.96
CA ASP A 48 14.20 -4.17 -14.61
C ASP A 48 12.82 -4.83 -14.51
N GLY A 49 11.75 -4.02 -14.52
CA GLY A 49 10.36 -4.49 -14.39
C GLY A 49 9.90 -4.79 -12.97
N HIS A 50 10.76 -4.61 -11.97
CA HIS A 50 10.47 -4.82 -10.56
C HIS A 50 10.33 -3.50 -9.80
N ILE A 51 9.40 -3.49 -8.84
CA ILE A 51 9.26 -2.37 -7.90
C ILE A 51 10.36 -2.46 -6.86
N GLN A 52 11.26 -1.48 -6.90
CA GLN A 52 12.38 -1.35 -5.96
C GLN A 52 11.97 -0.54 -4.74
N ASN A 53 11.25 0.56 -4.96
CA ASN A 53 10.86 1.47 -3.92
C ASN A 53 9.47 2.06 -4.19
N LEU A 54 8.74 2.28 -3.10
CA LEU A 54 7.44 2.93 -3.08
C LEU A 54 7.48 4.00 -2.01
N ARG A 55 7.14 5.24 -2.36
CA ARG A 55 7.03 6.34 -1.40
C ARG A 55 5.66 6.99 -1.57
N VAL A 56 4.97 7.17 -0.45
CA VAL A 56 3.68 7.84 -0.38
C VAL A 56 3.86 9.06 0.51
N SER A 57 3.47 10.23 0.00
CA SER A 57 3.52 11.50 0.73
C SER A 57 2.18 12.21 0.59
N THR A 58 1.64 12.71 1.70
CA THR A 58 0.44 13.54 1.71
C THR A 58 0.75 14.87 2.36
N GLU A 59 0.55 15.96 1.64
CA GLU A 59 0.69 17.32 2.11
C GLU A 59 -0.71 17.91 2.32
N ARG A 60 -1.11 18.14 3.57
CA ARG A 60 -2.41 18.73 3.89
C ARG A 60 -2.28 20.25 4.03
N LEU A 61 -3.09 20.98 3.28
CA LEU A 61 -3.25 22.42 3.44
C LEU A 61 -4.18 22.66 4.63
N VAL A 62 -3.61 23.16 5.73
CA VAL A 62 -4.37 23.62 6.91
C VAL A 62 -4.66 25.11 6.71
N ARG A 63 -5.94 25.49 6.80
CA ARG A 63 -6.39 26.89 6.78
C ARG A 63 -6.78 27.33 8.18
#